data_AF-A0A4U5TT54-F1
#
_entry.id   AF-A0A4U5TT54-F1
#
_cell.length_a   1.000
_cell.length_b   1.000
_cell.length_c   1.000
_cell.angle_alpha   90.00
_cell.angle_beta   90.00
_cell.angle_gamma   90.00
#
_symmetry.space_group_name_H-M   'P 1'
#
loop_
_entity.id
_entity.type
_entity.pdbx_description
1 polymer ?
#
loop_
_entity_poly.entity_id
_entity_poly.type
_entity_poly.pdbx_seq_one_letter_code
_entity_poly.pdbx_strand_id
1 'polypeptide(L)'
;MKSIIYVAIFAFMSAGVYAQSSDQQSLAESSKETATQISQELNLDDEKSQFLYRAIYSTEMARQRADEQLSENAEELEATHQKIDTSFESILKSNFSEAEISKIKKLYKKE
;
A
#
# COMPACT_ATOMS: atom_id res chain seq x y z
N MET A 1 29.70 10.60 -53.74
CA MET A 1 29.85 10.00 -52.40
C MET A 1 28.62 10.40 -51.59
N LYS A 2 27.83 9.42 -51.12
CA LYS A 2 26.55 9.64 -50.45
C LYS A 2 26.81 9.87 -48.96
N SER A 3 26.54 11.07 -48.46
CA SER A 3 26.56 11.36 -47.03
C SER A 3 25.24 10.92 -46.42
N ILE A 4 25.27 9.83 -45.65
CA ILE A 4 24.15 9.35 -44.85
C ILE A 4 24.17 10.18 -43.54
N ILE A 5 23.18 11.05 -43.38
CA ILE A 5 22.94 11.77 -42.13
C ILE A 5 22.40 10.74 -41.14
N TYR A 6 23.18 10.47 -40.08
CA TYR A 6 22.73 9.70 -38.93
C TYR A 6 21.67 10.52 -38.17
N VAL A 7 20.40 10.13 -38.32
CA VAL A 7 19.35 10.52 -37.38
C VAL A 7 19.66 9.79 -36.08
N ALA A 8 20.21 10.50 -35.09
CA ALA A 8 20.29 10.01 -33.72
C ALA A 8 18.87 9.94 -33.16
N ILE A 9 18.24 8.77 -33.32
CA ILE A 9 16.97 8.46 -32.69
C ILE A 9 17.22 8.40 -31.17
N PHE A 10 16.61 9.34 -30.45
CA PHE A 10 16.40 9.26 -29.02
C PHE A 10 15.58 7.99 -28.71
N ALA A 11 16.24 6.92 -28.28
CA ALA A 11 15.60 5.69 -27.81
C ALA A 11 16.32 5.18 -26.54
N PHE A 12 16.26 5.99 -25.49
CA PHE A 12 16.65 5.67 -24.11
C PHE A 12 15.75 6.59 -23.28
N MET A 13 14.83 6.18 -22.40
CA MET A 13 14.64 4.95 -21.63
C MET A 13 13.15 4.91 -21.23
N SER A 14 12.40 3.85 -21.55
CA SER A 14 11.06 3.61 -20.96
C SER A 14 10.98 2.30 -20.18
N ALA A 15 12.08 1.54 -20.09
CA ALA A 15 12.10 0.25 -19.39
C ALA A 15 11.97 0.36 -17.86
N GLY A 16 12.06 1.56 -17.27
CA GLY A 16 11.94 1.77 -15.82
C GLY A 16 10.51 1.97 -15.31
N VAL A 17 9.52 2.20 -16.17
CA VAL A 17 8.15 2.57 -15.72
C VAL A 17 7.28 1.33 -15.44
N TYR A 18 7.59 0.18 -16.01
CA TYR A 18 6.74 -1.02 -15.94
C TYR A 18 6.94 -1.85 -14.66
N ALA A 19 8.09 -1.78 -14.00
CA ALA A 19 8.34 -2.54 -12.76
C ALA A 19 7.57 -1.93 -11.58
N GLN A 20 7.63 -0.61 -11.41
CA GLN A 20 6.92 0.09 -10.33
C GLN A 20 5.39 -0.03 -10.44
N SER A 21 4.84 -0.17 -11.66
CA SER A 21 3.40 -0.37 -11.85
C SER A 21 2.92 -1.76 -11.42
N SER A 22 3.75 -2.79 -11.56
CA SER A 22 3.37 -4.17 -11.22
C SER A 22 3.23 -4.36 -9.72
N ASP A 23 4.19 -3.87 -8.94
CA ASP A 23 4.18 -4.02 -7.48
C ASP A 23 3.05 -3.21 -6.85
N GLN A 24 2.77 -2.01 -7.38
CA GLN A 24 1.63 -1.20 -6.92
C GLN A 24 0.29 -1.84 -7.28
N GLN A 25 0.17 -2.48 -8.45
CA GLN A 25 -1.04 -3.21 -8.81
C GLN A 25 -1.26 -4.41 -7.88
N SER A 26 -0.21 -5.19 -7.61
CA SER A 26 -0.28 -6.33 -6.69
C SER A 26 -0.70 -5.89 -5.29
N LEU A 27 -0.15 -4.77 -4.80
CA LEU A 27 -0.47 -4.23 -3.48
C LEU A 27 -1.91 -3.69 -3.41
N ALA A 28 -2.42 -3.12 -4.50
CA ALA A 28 -3.82 -2.71 -4.59
C ALA A 28 -4.78 -3.91 -4.58
N GLU A 29 -4.43 -4.98 -5.29
CA GLU A 29 -5.22 -6.21 -5.34
C GLU A 29 -5.25 -6.90 -3.96
N SER A 30 -4.09 -7.08 -3.31
CA SER A 30 -4.03 -7.68 -1.97
C SER A 30 -4.80 -6.83 -0.95
N SER A 31 -4.55 -5.51 -0.91
CA SER A 31 -5.26 -4.60 0.00
C SER A 31 -6.78 -4.65 -0.19
N LYS A 32 -7.24 -4.80 -1.43
CA LYS A 32 -8.66 -4.94 -1.75
C LYS A 32 -9.22 -6.27 -1.27
N GLU A 33 -8.47 -7.36 -1.44
CA GLU A 33 -8.84 -8.68 -0.94
C GLU A 33 -8.98 -8.65 0.59
N THR A 34 -7.95 -8.19 1.31
CA THR A 34 -7.96 -8.07 2.77
C THR A 34 -9.13 -7.23 3.25
N ALA A 35 -9.35 -6.06 2.65
CA ALA A 35 -10.48 -5.18 3.00
C ALA A 35 -11.83 -5.85 2.74
N THR A 36 -11.95 -6.63 1.66
CA THR A 36 -13.17 -7.36 1.32
C THR A 36 -13.45 -8.46 2.34
N GLN A 37 -12.44 -9.25 2.70
CA GLN A 37 -12.57 -10.31 3.70
C GLN A 37 -12.99 -9.76 5.07
N ILE A 38 -12.31 -8.71 5.54
CA ILE A 38 -12.65 -8.06 6.82
C ILE A 38 -14.06 -7.46 6.77
N SER A 39 -14.42 -6.83 5.64
CA SER A 39 -15.76 -6.25 5.48
C SER A 39 -16.87 -7.29 5.53
N GLN A 40 -16.66 -8.46 4.92
CA GLN A 40 -17.60 -9.57 4.97
C GLN A 40 -17.73 -10.12 6.39
N GLU A 41 -16.60 -10.36 7.09
CA GLU A 41 -16.58 -10.89 8.45
C GLU A 41 -17.28 -9.95 9.45
N LEU A 42 -17.17 -8.64 9.25
CA LEU A 42 -17.77 -7.62 10.12
C LEU A 42 -19.12 -7.11 9.63
N ASN A 43 -19.59 -7.57 8.47
CA ASN A 43 -20.80 -7.12 7.80
C ASN A 43 -20.85 -5.59 7.65
N LEU A 44 -19.76 -5.00 7.16
CA LEU A 44 -19.64 -3.57 6.90
C LEU A 44 -20.46 -3.17 5.67
N ASP A 45 -20.99 -1.95 5.69
CA ASP A 45 -21.61 -1.35 4.50
C ASP A 45 -20.57 -0.91 3.46
N ASP A 46 -21.04 -0.61 2.24
CA ASP A 46 -20.18 -0.25 1.10
C ASP A 46 -19.28 0.96 1.40
N GLU A 47 -19.78 1.94 2.16
CA GLU A 47 -19.02 3.14 2.50
C GLU A 47 -17.86 2.80 3.43
N LYS A 48 -18.14 2.09 4.53
CA LYS A 48 -17.12 1.59 5.46
C LYS A 48 -16.14 0.65 4.77
N SER A 49 -16.59 -0.22 3.88
CA SER A 49 -15.72 -1.09 3.09
C SER A 49 -14.74 -0.31 2.21
N GLN A 50 -15.21 0.76 1.55
CA GLN A 50 -14.34 1.63 0.78
C GLN A 50 -13.33 2.37 1.66
N PHE A 51 -13.75 2.85 2.84
CA PHE A 51 -12.84 3.47 3.79
C PHE A 51 -11.79 2.50 4.30
N LEU A 52 -12.17 1.26 4.61
CA LEU A 52 -11.26 0.23 5.06
C LEU A 52 -10.21 -0.09 3.99
N TYR A 53 -10.63 -0.26 2.73
CA TYR A 53 -9.71 -0.46 1.61
C TYR A 53 -8.68 0.67 1.51
N ARG A 54 -9.12 1.93 1.56
CA ARG A 54 -8.21 3.09 1.50
C ARG A 54 -7.22 3.09 2.66
N ALA A 55 -7.69 2.77 3.86
CA ALA A 55 -6.86 2.69 5.05
C ALA A 55 -5.76 1.63 4.88
N ILE A 56 -6.15 0.38 4.56
CA ILE A 56 -5.21 -0.74 4.36
C ILE A 56 -4.21 -0.40 3.25
N TYR A 57 -4.68 0.01 2.08
CA TYR A 57 -3.81 0.33 0.94
C TYR A 57 -2.78 1.42 1.27
N SER A 58 -3.19 2.48 1.96
CA SER A 58 -2.29 3.56 2.37
C SER A 58 -1.24 3.09 3.40
N THR A 59 -1.64 2.19 4.29
CA THR A 59 -0.76 1.60 5.31
C THR A 59 0.26 0.66 4.68
N GLU A 60 -0.16 -0.24 3.79
CA GLU A 60 0.74 -1.15 3.07
C GLU A 60 1.76 -0.40 2.21
N MET A 61 1.30 0.65 1.50
CA MET A 61 2.22 1.50 0.73
C MET A 61 3.25 2.21 1.62
N ALA A 62 2.85 2.62 2.83
CA ALA A 62 3.78 3.24 3.78
C ALA A 62 4.80 2.22 4.33
N ARG A 63 4.37 0.97 4.60
CA ARG A 63 5.25 -0.13 5.02
C ARG A 63 6.26 -0.46 3.93
N GLN A 64 5.81 -0.68 2.70
CA GLN A 64 6.68 -0.96 1.56
C GLN A 64 7.77 0.13 1.40
N ARG A 65 7.40 1.41 1.49
CA ARG A 65 8.37 2.52 1.41
C ARG A 65 9.34 2.54 2.58
N ALA A 66 8.88 2.21 3.79
CA ALA A 66 9.75 2.14 4.97
C ALA A 66 10.75 0.99 4.81
N ASP A 67 10.30 -0.18 4.37
CA ASP A 67 11.16 -1.33 4.09
C ASP A 67 12.21 -0.99 3.03
N GLU A 68 11.84 -0.32 1.94
CA GLU A 68 12.77 0.12 0.89
C GLU A 68 13.82 1.14 1.37
N GLN A 69 13.43 2.04 2.28
CA GLN A 69 14.29 3.16 2.72
C GLN A 69 15.16 2.81 3.92
N LEU A 70 14.69 1.91 4.78
CA LEU A 70 15.26 1.66 6.11
C LEU A 70 15.67 0.20 6.31
N SER A 71 15.72 -0.63 5.26
CA SER A 71 16.08 -2.06 5.33
C SER A 71 17.40 -2.34 6.06
N GLU A 72 18.35 -1.39 6.01
CA GLU A 72 19.66 -1.52 6.65
C GLU A 72 19.69 -0.99 8.10
N ASN A 73 18.64 -0.29 8.55
CA ASN A 73 18.52 0.24 9.91
C ASN A 73 17.30 -0.34 10.63
N ALA A 74 17.47 -1.55 11.18
CA ALA A 74 16.38 -2.30 11.82
C ALA A 74 15.69 -1.55 12.97
N GLU A 75 16.43 -0.75 13.75
CA GLU A 75 15.85 0.02 14.86
C GLU A 75 14.93 1.13 14.35
N GLU A 76 15.37 1.88 13.33
CA GLU A 76 14.58 2.95 12.73
C GLU A 76 13.40 2.40 11.91
N LEU A 77 13.57 1.25 11.25
CA LEU A 77 12.52 0.54 10.54
C LEU A 77 11.40 0.12 11.51
N GLU A 78 11.74 -0.50 12.63
CA GLU A 78 10.78 -0.91 13.65
C GLU A 78 10.04 0.30 14.24
N ALA A 79 10.76 1.37 14.60
CA ALA A 79 10.14 2.60 15.08
C ALA A 79 9.19 3.23 14.06
N THR A 80 9.50 3.11 12.77
CA THR A 80 8.67 3.59 11.66
C THR A 80 7.42 2.74 11.48
N HIS A 81 7.54 1.41 11.56
CA HIS A 81 6.39 0.50 11.54
C HIS A 81 5.40 0.78 12.69
N GLN A 82 5.90 1.06 13.90
CA GLN A 82 5.04 1.43 15.03
C GLN A 82 4.28 2.75 14.80
N LYS A 83 4.91 3.74 14.14
CA LYS A 83 4.25 5.00 13.75
C LYS A 83 3.19 4.76 12.67
N ILE A 84 3.48 3.87 11.71
CA ILE A 84 2.52 3.48 10.67
C ILE A 84 1.30 2.80 11.29
N ASP A 85 1.49 1.88 12.25
CA ASP A 85 0.40 1.23 12.97
C ASP A 85 -0.48 2.21 13.76
N THR A 86 0.16 3.19 14.39
CA THR A 86 -0.54 4.26 15.11
C THR A 86 -1.38 5.11 14.14
N SER A 87 -0.82 5.41 12.96
CA SER A 87 -1.51 6.17 11.92
C SER A 87 -2.69 5.41 11.33
N PHE A 88 -2.53 4.09 11.10
CA PHE A 88 -3.62 3.21 10.67
C PHE A 88 -4.79 3.26 11.66
N GLU A 89 -4.51 3.11 12.96
CA GLU A 89 -5.56 3.23 13.98
C GLU A 89 -6.24 4.61 13.97
N SER A 90 -5.47 5.69 13.77
CA SER A 90 -6.03 7.04 13.67
C SER A 90 -6.95 7.23 12.46
N ILE A 91 -6.63 6.61 11.32
CA ILE A 91 -7.47 6.66 10.12
C ILE A 91 -8.81 5.96 10.41
N LEU A 92 -8.78 4.83 11.10
CA LEU A 92 -10.00 4.08 11.42
C LEU A 92 -10.94 4.84 12.37
N LYS A 93 -10.41 5.61 13.33
CA LYS A 93 -11.21 6.37 14.31
C LYS A 93 -12.23 7.35 13.71
N SER A 94 -12.06 7.74 12.45
CA SER A 94 -12.99 8.66 11.78
C SER A 94 -14.26 7.99 11.26
N ASN A 95 -14.22 6.67 10.99
CA ASN A 95 -15.29 5.96 10.26
C ASN A 95 -15.77 4.68 10.97
N PHE A 96 -15.10 4.26 12.04
CA PHE A 96 -15.36 3.01 12.74
C PHE A 96 -15.48 3.23 14.25
N SER A 97 -16.36 2.47 14.89
CA SER A 97 -16.46 2.38 16.34
C SER A 97 -15.26 1.66 16.95
N GLU A 98 -14.98 1.88 18.25
CA GLU A 98 -13.88 1.21 18.95
C GLU A 98 -13.98 -0.34 18.87
N ALA A 99 -15.20 -0.88 18.93
CA ALA A 99 -15.45 -2.31 18.81
C ALA A 99 -15.11 -2.84 17.40
N GLU A 100 -15.46 -2.09 16.35
CA GLU A 100 -15.08 -2.41 14.96
C GLU A 100 -13.56 -2.31 14.78
N ILE A 101 -12.92 -1.24 15.28
CA ILE A 101 -11.47 -1.02 15.19
C ILE A 101 -10.70 -2.19 15.82
N SER A 102 -11.10 -2.63 17.01
CA SER A 102 -10.47 -3.76 17.68
C SER A 102 -10.52 -5.04 16.84
N LYS A 103 -11.67 -5.32 16.20
CA LYS A 103 -11.84 -6.48 15.32
C LYS A 103 -11.05 -6.33 14.01
N ILE A 104 -11.10 -5.15 13.37
CA ILE A 104 -10.34 -4.83 12.15
C ILE A 104 -8.85 -5.08 12.40
N LYS A 105 -8.28 -4.53 13.48
CA LYS A 105 -6.87 -4.73 13.83
C LYS A 105 -6.52 -6.19 14.04
N LYS A 106 -7.41 -6.97 14.66
CA LYS A 106 -7.19 -8.40 14.89
C LYS A 106 -7.21 -9.21 13.59
N LEU A 107 -8.09 -8.87 12.66
CA LEU A 107 -8.22 -9.55 11.37
C LEU A 107 -7.10 -9.16 10.41
N TYR A 108 -6.70 -7.88 10.40
CA TYR A 108 -5.61 -7.37 9.58
C TYR A 108 -4.24 -7.96 9.98
N LYS A 109 -3.97 -8.15 11.27
CA LYS A 109 -2.71 -8.78 11.76
C LYS A 109 -2.63 -10.31 11.55
N LYS A 110 -3.67 -10.94 11.00
CA LYS A 110 -3.69 -12.39 10.74
C LYS A 110 -3.19 -12.77 9.35
N GLU A 111 -2.91 -11.78 8.49
CA GLU A 111 -2.16 -11.99 7.25
C GLU A 111 -0.67 -12.21 7.51
#